data_AF-A9DYE9-F1
#
_entry.id   AF-A9DYE9-F1
#
_cell.length_a   1.000
_cell.length_b   1.000
_cell.length_c   1.000
_cell.angle_alpha   90.00
_cell.angle_beta   90.00
_cell.angle_gamma   90.00
#
_symmetry.space_group_name_H-M   'P 1'
#
loop_
_entity.id
_entity.type
_entity.pdbx_description
1 polymer ?
#
loop_
_entity_poly.entity_id
_entity_poly.type
_entity_poly.pdbx_seq_one_letter_code
_entity_poly.pdbx_strand_id
1 'polypeptide(L)'
;MKKELLYVVTIITGVVLLTGVFFGFDNLTGDTTVDINIHDTYFVIPTKYLLFIFMLILIVFACFVRILFTRFKIKYANYIFLFFNALLIVCFILVCISINNFNDILRGNMGETTTREMATSMNKVLANFLYSGYFAIVLTVFIEIVVAFKTRKLHKNAS
;
A
#
# COMPACT_ATOMS: atom_id res chain seq x y z
N MET A 1 6.94 23.86 13.90
CA MET A 1 7.41 22.47 13.93
C MET A 1 6.75 21.61 15.01
N LYS A 2 6.75 21.97 16.31
CA LYS A 2 6.23 21.10 17.39
C LYS A 2 4.80 20.57 17.19
N LYS A 3 3.87 21.41 16.72
CA LYS A 3 2.48 21.00 16.43
C LYS A 3 2.36 19.99 15.28
N GLU A 4 3.16 20.15 14.23
CA GLU A 4 3.14 19.25 13.07
C GLU A 4 3.67 17.86 13.41
N LEU A 5 4.75 17.82 14.21
CA LEU A 5 5.29 16.56 14.72
C LEU A 5 4.25 15.84 15.59
N LEU A 6 3.53 16.57 16.45
CA LEU A 6 2.48 15.98 17.28
C LEU A 6 1.35 15.35 16.43
N TYR A 7 0.96 15.98 15.33
CA TYR A 7 -0.03 15.40 14.42
C TYR A 7 0.48 14.12 13.75
N VAL A 8 1.73 14.09 13.30
CA VAL A 8 2.32 12.88 12.71
C VAL A 8 2.34 11.74 13.72
N VAL A 9 2.79 12.03 14.95
CA VAL A 9 2.80 11.05 16.04
C VAL A 9 1.37 10.56 16.32
N THR A 10 0.39 11.47 16.36
CA THR A 10 -1.02 11.10 16.60
C THR A 10 -1.57 10.20 15.50
N ILE A 11 -1.26 10.48 14.23
CA ILE A 11 -1.66 9.63 13.10
C ILE A 11 -1.00 8.25 13.21
N ILE A 12 0.32 8.20 13.44
CA ILE A 12 1.05 6.93 13.55
C ILE A 12 0.51 6.10 14.71
N THR A 13 0.36 6.70 15.90
CA THR A 13 -0.21 6.01 17.06
C THR A 13 -1.63 5.53 16.80
N GLY A 14 -2.48 6.36 16.19
CA GLY A 14 -3.84 5.99 15.83
C GLY A 14 -3.90 4.82 14.85
N VAL A 15 -3.02 4.81 13.83
CA VAL A 15 -2.93 3.72 12.85
C VAL A 15 -2.45 2.42 13.51
N VAL A 16 -1.44 2.49 14.39
CA VAL A 16 -0.96 1.32 15.13
C VAL A 16 -2.06 0.72 15.99
N LEU A 17 -2.79 1.55 16.75
CA LEU A 17 -3.91 1.11 17.57
C LEU A 17 -5.03 0.50 16.71
N LEU A 18 -5.40 1.16 15.61
CA LEU A 18 -6.43 0.67 14.70
C LEU A 18 -6.04 -0.69 14.09
N THR A 19 -4.78 -0.84 13.71
CA THR A 19 -4.27 -2.10 13.16
C THR A 19 -4.28 -3.20 14.23
N GLY A 20 -3.88 -2.90 15.46
CA GLY A 20 -3.98 -3.83 16.59
C GLY A 20 -5.42 -4.25 16.90
N VAL A 21 -6.40 -3.37 16.69
CA VAL A 21 -7.83 -3.71 16.85
C VAL A 21 -8.32 -4.65 15.74
N PHE A 22 -7.94 -4.41 14.48
CA PHE A 22 -8.41 -5.23 13.35
C PHE A 22 -7.71 -6.59 13.27
N PHE A 23 -6.41 -6.63 13.55
CA PHE A 23 -5.57 -7.82 13.33
C PHE A 23 -5.10 -8.48 14.62
N GLY A 24 -5.37 -7.89 15.79
CA GLY A 24 -4.85 -8.34 17.08
C GLY A 24 -3.43 -7.83 17.34
N PHE A 25 -3.14 -7.43 18.59
CA PHE A 25 -1.82 -6.94 18.98
C PHE A 25 -0.74 -8.02 18.92
N ASP A 26 -1.09 -9.28 19.14
CA ASP A 26 -0.15 -10.41 19.10
C ASP A 26 0.43 -10.63 17.69
N ASN A 27 -0.32 -10.24 16.65
CA ASN A 27 0.12 -10.34 15.26
C ASN A 27 1.04 -9.18 14.83
N LEU A 28 1.21 -8.13 15.65
CA LEU A 28 2.07 -6.99 15.34
C LEU A 28 3.57 -7.27 15.57
N THR A 29 3.90 -8.24 16.42
CA THR A 29 5.27 -8.54 16.85
C THR A 29 5.73 -9.96 16.52
N GLY A 30 4.81 -10.88 16.18
CA GLY A 30 5.15 -12.27 15.89
C GLY A 30 5.60 -12.51 14.45
N ASP A 31 6.44 -13.54 14.25
CA ASP A 31 6.64 -14.18 12.94
C ASP A 31 5.41 -15.04 12.56
N THR A 32 4.21 -14.48 12.71
CA THR A 32 2.99 -15.14 12.28
C THR A 32 2.91 -15.12 10.76
N THR A 33 2.30 -16.16 10.22
CA THR A 33 2.06 -16.32 8.80
C THR A 33 0.57 -16.34 8.53
N VAL A 34 0.17 -15.77 7.40
CA VAL A 34 -1.18 -15.95 6.85
C VAL A 34 -1.09 -17.04 5.81
N ASP A 35 -1.83 -18.12 6.07
CA ASP A 35 -1.96 -19.23 5.14
C ASP A 35 -3.12 -18.94 4.18
N ILE A 36 -2.79 -18.72 2.91
CA ILE A 36 -3.77 -18.54 1.85
C ILE A 36 -3.92 -19.88 1.13
N ASN A 37 -5.05 -20.53 1.33
CA ASN A 37 -5.39 -21.78 0.63
C ASN A 37 -6.12 -21.44 -0.68
N ILE A 38 -5.52 -21.79 -1.81
CA ILE A 38 -6.15 -21.71 -3.14
C ILE A 38 -6.07 -23.10 -3.76
N HIS A 39 -7.21 -23.80 -3.80
CA HIS A 39 -7.37 -25.12 -4.45
C HIS A 39 -6.20 -26.08 -4.16
N ASP A 40 -6.10 -26.53 -2.91
CA ASP A 40 -5.10 -27.49 -2.40
C ASP A 40 -3.64 -27.01 -2.41
N THR A 41 -3.40 -25.74 -2.77
CA THR A 41 -2.09 -25.10 -2.62
C THR A 41 -2.09 -24.12 -1.46
N TYR A 42 -1.13 -24.30 -0.55
CA TYR A 42 -0.92 -23.41 0.60
C TYR A 42 0.16 -22.38 0.28
N PHE A 43 -0.22 -21.10 0.33
CA PHE A 43 0.72 -19.99 0.26
C PHE A 43 0.88 -19.38 1.64
N VAL A 44 2.11 -19.43 2.15
CA VAL A 44 2.46 -18.92 3.47
C VAL A 44 3.06 -17.53 3.29
N ILE A 45 2.30 -16.49 3.62
CA ILE A 45 2.79 -15.10 3.53
C ILE A 45 3.09 -14.59 4.94
N PRO A 46 4.30 -14.07 5.21
CA PRO A 46 4.57 -13.45 6.49
C PRO A 46 3.65 -12.26 6.75
N THR A 47 2.90 -12.32 7.85
CA THR A 47 1.86 -11.33 8.23
C THR A 47 2.44 -9.91 8.33
N LYS A 48 3.70 -9.80 8.73
CA LYS A 48 4.43 -8.53 8.83
C LYS A 48 4.43 -7.70 7.55
N TYR A 49 4.50 -8.31 6.36
CA TYR A 49 4.48 -7.56 5.10
C TYR A 49 3.08 -7.00 4.79
N LEU A 50 2.02 -7.80 5.05
CA LEU A 50 0.64 -7.38 4.87
C LEU A 50 0.28 -6.24 5.84
N LEU A 51 0.66 -6.38 7.11
CA LEU A 51 0.44 -5.36 8.13
C LEU A 51 1.18 -4.06 7.80
N PHE A 52 2.43 -4.15 7.35
CA PHE A 52 3.19 -2.97 6.96
C PHE A 52 2.52 -2.19 5.82
N ILE A 53 2.10 -2.89 4.75
CA ILE A 53 1.40 -2.26 3.61
C ILE A 53 0.07 -1.66 4.07
N PHE A 54 -0.68 -2.37 4.91
CA PHE A 54 -1.96 -1.90 5.45
C PHE A 54 -1.78 -0.62 6.28
N MET A 55 -0.81 -0.59 7.20
CA MET A 55 -0.49 0.61 7.99
C MET A 55 -0.09 1.77 7.09
N LEU A 56 0.73 1.51 6.07
CA LEU A 56 1.18 2.55 5.15
C LEU A 56 0.00 3.16 4.37
N ILE A 57 -0.93 2.33 3.88
CA ILE A 57 -2.17 2.80 3.23
C ILE A 57 -2.97 3.69 4.19
N LEU A 58 -3.15 3.29 5.45
CA LEU A 58 -3.86 4.08 6.45
C LEU A 58 -3.17 5.41 6.75
N ILE A 59 -1.84 5.44 6.86
CA ILE A 59 -1.07 6.68 7.07
C ILE A 59 -1.25 7.62 5.88
N VAL A 60 -1.12 7.13 4.66
CA VAL A 60 -1.31 7.93 3.44
C VAL A 60 -2.73 8.47 3.37
N PHE A 61 -3.73 7.63 3.66
CA PHE A 61 -5.13 8.04 3.69
C PHE A 61 -5.40 9.12 4.74
N ALA A 62 -4.94 8.94 5.98
CA ALA A 62 -5.10 9.92 7.05
C ALA A 62 -4.41 11.26 6.70
N CYS A 63 -3.19 11.20 6.15
CA CYS A 63 -2.49 12.38 5.68
C CYS A 63 -3.23 13.08 4.52
N PHE A 64 -3.79 12.31 3.59
CA PHE A 64 -4.55 12.84 2.46
C PHE A 64 -5.80 13.58 2.92
N VAL A 65 -6.60 12.95 3.78
CA VAL A 65 -7.80 13.54 4.38
C VAL A 65 -7.46 14.86 5.09
N ARG A 66 -6.36 14.89 5.86
CA ARG A 66 -5.88 16.11 6.52
C ARG A 66 -5.55 17.22 5.53
N ILE A 67 -4.91 16.91 4.40
CA ILE A 67 -4.56 17.91 3.39
C ILE A 67 -5.81 18.48 2.71
N LEU A 68 -6.83 17.65 2.48
CA LEU A 68 -8.12 18.10 1.97
C LEU A 68 -8.78 19.09 2.94
N PHE A 69 -8.84 18.76 4.24
CA PHE A 69 -9.42 19.66 5.26
C PHE A 69 -8.63 20.96 5.44
N THR A 70 -7.30 20.89 5.41
CA THR A 70 -6.44 22.07 5.53
C THR A 70 -6.31 22.84 4.21
N ARG A 71 -6.93 22.36 3.13
CA ARG A 71 -6.91 22.93 1.78
C ARG A 71 -5.47 23.24 1.32
N PHE A 72 -4.54 22.33 1.58
CA PHE A 72 -3.12 22.44 1.19
C PHE A 72 -2.36 23.63 1.79
N LYS A 73 -2.92 24.35 2.78
CA LYS A 73 -2.31 25.56 3.36
C LYS A 73 -1.06 25.28 4.21
N ILE A 74 -0.91 24.05 4.72
CA ILE A 74 0.18 23.69 5.63
C ILE A 74 1.29 22.98 4.84
N LYS A 75 2.38 23.70 4.54
CA LYS A 75 3.51 23.19 3.76
C LYS A 75 4.07 21.85 4.27
N TYR A 76 4.28 21.74 5.59
CA TYR A 76 4.85 20.56 6.21
C TYR A 76 3.93 19.33 6.09
N ALA A 77 2.62 19.49 6.30
CA ALA A 77 1.67 18.40 6.14
C ALA A 77 1.66 17.85 4.70
N ASN A 78 1.75 18.75 3.71
CA ASN A 78 1.82 18.35 2.31
C ASN A 78 3.11 17.57 2.01
N TYR A 79 4.27 17.98 2.54
CA TYR A 79 5.52 17.24 2.34
C TYR A 79 5.52 15.88 3.03
N ILE A 80 4.95 15.77 4.22
CA ILE A 80 4.79 14.49 4.91
C ILE A 80 3.96 13.53 4.06
N PHE A 81 2.84 14.00 3.51
CA PHE A 81 2.04 13.19 2.60
C PHE A 81 2.82 12.77 1.36
N LEU A 82 3.51 13.70 0.68
CA LEU A 82 4.29 13.38 -0.51
C LEU A 82 5.33 12.28 -0.22
N PHE A 83 6.00 12.37 0.93
CA PHE A 83 6.96 11.35 1.37
C PHE A 83 6.32 9.97 1.56
N PHE A 84 5.22 9.88 2.32
CA PHE A 84 4.55 8.60 2.56
C PHE A 84 3.88 8.05 1.30
N ASN A 85 3.37 8.91 0.41
CA ASN A 85 2.78 8.50 -0.85
C ASN A 85 3.83 7.94 -1.82
N ALA A 86 5.01 8.56 -1.89
CA ALA A 86 6.14 8.03 -2.64
C ALA A 86 6.57 6.64 -2.11
N LEU A 87 6.61 6.48 -0.78
CA LEU A 87 6.88 5.17 -0.17
C LEU A 87 5.82 4.13 -0.55
N LEU A 88 4.54 4.51 -0.58
CA LEU A 88 3.44 3.63 -0.98
C LEU A 88 3.56 3.21 -2.45
N ILE A 89 3.95 4.11 -3.35
CA ILE A 89 4.20 3.79 -4.76
C ILE A 89 5.30 2.73 -4.87
N VAL A 90 6.41 2.89 -4.15
CA VAL A 90 7.50 1.89 -4.11
C VAL A 90 6.96 0.54 -3.62
N CYS A 91 6.15 0.52 -2.56
CA CYS A 91 5.55 -0.71 -2.05
C CYS A 91 4.65 -1.39 -3.11
N PHE A 92 3.79 -0.65 -3.82
CA PHE A 92 2.97 -1.23 -4.87
C PHE A 92 3.79 -1.79 -6.03
N ILE A 93 4.87 -1.11 -6.43
CA ILE A 93 5.79 -1.63 -7.45
C ILE A 93 6.40 -2.96 -7.00
N LEU A 94 6.89 -3.04 -5.75
CA LEU A 94 7.47 -4.28 -5.20
C LEU A 94 6.44 -5.42 -5.14
N VAL A 95 5.20 -5.13 -4.76
CA VAL A 95 4.12 -6.12 -4.76
C VAL A 95 3.83 -6.62 -6.17
N CYS A 96 3.70 -5.72 -7.16
CA CYS A 96 3.48 -6.12 -8.55
C CYS A 96 4.63 -6.97 -9.10
N ILE A 97 5.89 -6.63 -8.79
CA ILE A 97 7.06 -7.44 -9.16
C ILE A 97 6.99 -8.83 -8.50
N SER A 98 6.69 -8.90 -7.21
CA SER A 98 6.57 -10.17 -6.49
C SER A 98 5.50 -11.07 -7.09
N ILE A 99 4.36 -10.50 -7.51
CA ILE A 99 3.25 -11.25 -8.12
C ILE A 99 3.60 -11.72 -9.53
N ASN A 100 4.30 -10.91 -10.31
CA ASN A 100 4.81 -11.34 -11.62
C ASN A 100 5.81 -12.49 -11.48
N ASN A 101 6.78 -12.38 -10.58
CA ASN A 101 7.74 -13.46 -10.32
C ASN A 101 7.04 -14.74 -9.86
N PHE A 102 6.03 -14.60 -9.00
CA PHE A 102 5.21 -15.71 -8.55
C PHE A 102 4.44 -16.37 -9.71
N ASN A 103 3.84 -15.57 -10.59
CA ASN A 103 3.17 -16.06 -11.79
C ASN A 103 4.12 -16.83 -12.71
N ASP A 104 5.37 -16.39 -12.86
CA ASP A 104 6.38 -17.08 -13.68
C ASP A 104 6.78 -18.43 -13.07
N ILE A 105 6.97 -18.50 -11.74
CA ILE A 105 7.23 -19.76 -11.02
C ILE A 105 6.06 -20.74 -11.19
N LEU A 106 4.83 -20.25 -11.02
CA LEU A 106 3.64 -21.07 -11.21
C LEU A 106 3.55 -21.61 -12.63
N ARG A 107 3.79 -20.78 -13.65
CA ARG A 107 3.77 -21.22 -15.06
C ARG A 107 4.85 -22.25 -15.36
N GLY A 108 6.02 -22.13 -14.74
CA GLY A 108 7.10 -23.12 -14.84
C GLY A 108 6.71 -24.48 -14.24
N ASN A 109 6.08 -24.48 -13.05
CA ASN A 109 5.73 -25.71 -12.33
C ASN A 109 4.41 -26.35 -12.81
N MET A 110 3.44 -25.55 -13.29
CA MET A 110 2.12 -26.02 -13.75
C MET A 110 2.10 -26.53 -15.18
N GLY A 111 3.16 -26.25 -15.96
CA GLY A 111 3.35 -26.85 -17.29
C GLY A 111 3.46 -28.38 -17.26
N GLU A 112 3.77 -28.97 -16.10
CA GLU A 112 3.98 -30.41 -15.95
C GLU A 112 2.80 -31.18 -15.32
N THR A 113 1.88 -30.55 -14.58
CA THR A 113 0.99 -31.29 -13.64
C THR A 113 -0.50 -30.90 -13.58
N THR A 114 -1.00 -29.87 -14.28
CA THR A 114 -2.39 -29.37 -14.08
C THR A 114 -3.28 -29.39 -15.33
N THR A 115 -4.59 -29.68 -15.14
CA THR A 115 -5.62 -29.57 -16.19
C THR A 115 -5.75 -28.11 -16.68
N ARG A 116 -5.77 -27.95 -18.01
CA ARG A 116 -5.74 -26.67 -18.76
C ARG A 116 -6.68 -25.57 -18.26
N GLU A 117 -7.83 -25.92 -17.67
CA GLU A 117 -8.81 -24.97 -17.13
C GLU A 117 -8.33 -24.26 -15.84
N MET A 118 -7.61 -24.96 -14.96
CA MET A 118 -7.15 -24.42 -13.68
C MET A 118 -6.09 -23.33 -13.88
N ALA A 119 -5.10 -23.62 -14.73
CA ALA A 119 -4.09 -22.65 -15.17
C ALA A 119 -4.74 -21.41 -15.81
N THR A 120 -5.84 -21.57 -16.54
CA THR A 120 -6.53 -20.46 -17.21
C THR A 120 -7.28 -19.55 -16.23
N SER A 121 -7.92 -20.11 -15.19
CA SER A 121 -8.65 -19.31 -14.18
C SER A 121 -7.72 -18.51 -13.27
N MET A 122 -6.64 -19.12 -12.78
CA MET A 122 -5.69 -18.46 -11.89
C MET A 122 -4.89 -17.37 -12.61
N ASN A 123 -4.51 -17.60 -13.87
CA ASN A 123 -3.92 -16.57 -14.71
C ASN A 123 -4.81 -15.33 -14.82
N LYS A 124 -6.14 -15.49 -14.88
CA LYS A 124 -7.07 -14.35 -14.91
C LYS A 124 -7.11 -13.60 -13.58
N VAL A 125 -7.11 -14.31 -12.45
CA VAL A 125 -7.11 -13.68 -11.12
C VAL A 125 -5.83 -12.88 -10.89
N LEU A 126 -4.67 -13.47 -11.18
CA LEU A 126 -3.38 -12.79 -11.04
C LEU A 126 -3.26 -11.60 -12.00
N ALA A 127 -3.70 -11.75 -13.26
CA ALA A 127 -3.73 -10.65 -14.22
C ALA A 127 -4.62 -9.50 -13.74
N ASN A 128 -5.84 -9.79 -13.26
CA ASN A 128 -6.73 -8.77 -12.71
C ASN A 128 -6.11 -8.06 -11.50
N PHE A 129 -5.43 -8.80 -10.62
CA PHE A 129 -4.74 -8.22 -9.48
C PHE A 129 -3.61 -7.28 -9.94
N LEU A 130 -2.79 -7.70 -10.90
CA LEU A 130 -1.73 -6.86 -11.48
C LEU A 130 -2.29 -5.60 -12.14
N TYR A 131 -3.35 -5.72 -12.96
CA TYR A 131 -4.01 -4.56 -13.55
C TYR A 131 -4.54 -3.60 -12.49
N SER A 132 -5.14 -4.12 -11.41
CA SER A 132 -5.58 -3.30 -10.28
C SER A 132 -4.42 -2.60 -9.56
N GLY A 133 -3.28 -3.27 -9.41
CA GLY A 133 -2.06 -2.71 -8.83
C GLY A 133 -1.46 -1.61 -9.71
N TYR A 134 -1.38 -1.82 -11.02
CA TYR A 134 -0.94 -0.78 -11.96
C TYR A 134 -1.87 0.43 -11.96
N PHE A 135 -3.18 0.21 -11.93
CA PHE A 135 -4.15 1.29 -11.78
C PHE A 135 -3.94 2.07 -10.48
N ALA A 136 -3.73 1.38 -9.35
CA ALA A 136 -3.44 2.02 -8.07
C ALA A 136 -2.17 2.86 -8.12
N ILE A 137 -1.10 2.39 -8.78
CA ILE A 137 0.15 3.15 -8.97
C ILE A 137 -0.10 4.42 -9.79
N VAL A 138 -0.80 4.31 -10.92
CA VAL A 138 -1.11 5.49 -11.76
C VAL A 138 -1.94 6.50 -10.98
N LEU A 139 -2.92 6.04 -10.20
CA LEU A 139 -3.75 6.89 -9.36
C LEU A 139 -2.94 7.60 -8.26
N THR A 140 -2.06 6.88 -7.55
CA THR A 140 -1.24 7.48 -6.48
C THR A 140 -0.21 8.46 -7.04
N VAL A 141 0.38 8.19 -8.20
CA VAL A 141 1.27 9.13 -8.92
C VAL A 141 0.50 10.39 -9.33
N PHE A 142 -0.71 10.24 -9.88
CA PHE A 142 -1.55 11.38 -10.24
C PHE A 142 -1.87 12.25 -9.02
N ILE A 143 -2.27 11.64 -7.91
CA ILE A 143 -2.52 12.34 -6.64
C ILE A 143 -1.27 13.08 -6.17
N GLU A 144 -0.10 12.44 -6.25
CA GLU A 144 1.18 13.03 -5.85
C GLU A 144 1.47 14.32 -6.63
N ILE A 145 1.34 14.26 -7.96
CA ILE A 145 1.55 15.39 -8.86
C ILE A 145 0.58 16.53 -8.52
N VAL A 146 -0.71 16.22 -8.30
CA VAL A 146 -1.72 17.21 -7.92
C VAL A 146 -1.37 17.90 -6.60
N VAL A 147 -0.97 17.13 -5.58
CA VAL A 147 -0.60 17.68 -4.27
C VAL A 147 0.67 18.53 -4.38
N ALA A 148 1.68 18.07 -5.11
CA ALA A 148 2.92 18.82 -5.34
C ALA A 148 2.66 20.15 -6.06
N PHE A 149 1.86 20.12 -7.13
CA PHE A 149 1.49 21.31 -7.90
C PHE A 149 0.71 22.32 -7.05
N LYS A 150 -0.35 21.87 -6.35
CA LYS A 150 -1.14 22.76 -5.48
C LYS A 150 -0.32 23.36 -4.36
N THR A 151 0.56 22.56 -3.75
CA THR A 151 1.47 23.02 -2.69
C THR A 151 2.38 24.13 -3.21
N ARG A 152 3.00 23.94 -4.38
CA ARG A 152 3.90 24.93 -4.98
C ARG A 152 3.17 26.23 -5.31
N LYS A 153 1.98 26.16 -5.92
CA LYS A 153 1.19 27.34 -6.30
C LYS A 153 0.80 28.18 -5.08
N LEU A 154 0.29 27.55 -4.03
CA LEU A 154 -0.17 28.25 -2.83
C LEU A 154 0.97 28.97 -2.09
N HIS A 155 2.14 28.35 -1.99
CA HIS A 155 3.25 28.91 -1.22
C HIS A 155 4.09 29.90 -2.03
N LYS A 156 4.08 29.85 -3.37
CA LYS A 156 4.67 30.89 -4.22
C LYS A 156 3.89 32.20 -4.17
N ASN A 157 2.56 32.13 -3.99
CA ASN A 157 1.71 33.31 -3.91
C ASN A 157 1.72 33.97 -2.51
N ALA A 158 2.32 33.33 -1.51
CA ALA A 158 2.38 33.80 -0.13
C ALA A 158 3.77 34.33 0.28
N SER A 159 4.74 34.30 -0.65
CA SER A 159 6.12 34.80 -0.51
C SER A 159 6.33 35.99 -1.43
#